data_AF-A0A967DCT6-F1
#
_entry.id   AF-A0A967DCT6-F1
#
_cell.length_a   1.000
_cell.length_b   1.000
_cell.length_c   1.000
_cell.angle_alpha   90.00
_cell.angle_beta   90.00
_cell.angle_gamma   90.00
#
_symmetry.space_group_name_H-M   'P 1'
#
loop_
_entity.id
_entity.type
_entity.pdbx_description
1 polymer ?
#
loop_
_entity_poly.entity_id
_entity_poly.type
_entity_poly.pdbx_seq_one_letter_code
_entity_poly.pdbx_strand_id
1 'polypeptide(L)'
;MALTAGEIGMRYAALRDQVRTELVTHTDDTGWRVAGKQAFLMAFVNPTLAVYQVRDRHRNEEVRELIPGDYKGILVCDRGKSYDAEELAGLRQQKCLAHLLRNASDVGNKKKGRASDFSRKLKTLLREGLALLAMKPQLDAAYYAAKANALQQELTLHLRNRSLRDDDNQRLLNGVGTQH
;
A
#
# COMPACT_ATOMS: atom_id res chain seq x y z
N MET A 1 5.54 19.28 -18.76
CA MET A 1 4.58 20.09 -18.01
C MET A 1 5.30 21.30 -17.47
N ALA A 2 4.82 22.51 -17.75
CA ALA A 2 5.37 23.70 -17.10
C ALA A 2 5.18 23.56 -15.59
N LEU A 3 6.27 23.57 -14.83
CA LEU A 3 6.22 23.89 -13.41
C LEU A 3 5.47 25.23 -13.35
N THR A 4 4.39 25.27 -12.58
CA THR A 4 3.60 26.48 -12.34
C THR A 4 4.57 27.62 -12.04
N ALA A 5 4.53 28.72 -12.79
CA ALA A 5 5.43 29.83 -12.56
C ALA A 5 4.99 30.63 -11.31
N GLY A 6 5.92 31.34 -10.67
CA GLY A 6 5.64 32.21 -9.54
C GLY A 6 5.52 31.48 -8.19
N GLU A 7 4.92 32.17 -7.21
CA GLU A 7 4.89 31.74 -5.80
C GLU A 7 4.27 30.36 -5.58
N ILE A 8 3.17 30.07 -6.27
CA ILE A 8 2.49 28.75 -6.20
C ILE A 8 3.43 27.63 -6.67
N GLY A 9 4.20 27.89 -7.72
CA GLY A 9 5.22 26.96 -8.23
C GLY A 9 6.30 26.65 -7.23
N MET A 10 6.85 27.69 -6.63
CA MET A 10 7.88 27.55 -5.59
C MET A 10 7.34 26.79 -4.39
N ARG A 11 6.11 27.08 -3.95
CA ARG A 11 5.48 26.36 -2.85
C ARG A 11 5.23 24.89 -3.19
N TYR A 12 4.77 24.59 -4.40
CA TYR A 12 4.57 23.23 -4.87
C TYR A 12 5.90 22.44 -4.95
N ALA A 13 6.96 23.06 -5.48
CA ALA A 13 8.29 22.46 -5.51
C ALA A 13 8.80 22.15 -4.09
N ALA A 14 8.66 23.09 -3.15
CA ALA A 14 9.03 22.88 -1.76
C ALA A 14 8.27 21.70 -1.11
N LEU A 15 6.96 21.56 -1.39
CA LEU A 15 6.18 20.43 -0.91
C LEU A 15 6.64 19.10 -1.53
N ARG A 16 7.01 19.07 -2.81
CA ARG A 16 7.59 17.88 -3.45
C ARG A 16 8.92 17.48 -2.81
N ASP A 17 9.76 18.44 -2.48
CA ASP A 17 11.02 18.19 -1.78
C ASP A 17 10.78 17.67 -0.36
N GLN A 18 9.77 18.21 0.32
CA GLN A 18 9.38 17.76 1.65
C GLN A 18 9.01 16.26 1.66
N VAL A 19 8.23 15.77 0.67
CA VAL A 19 7.85 14.35 0.56
C VAL A 19 9.06 13.42 0.69
N ARG A 20 10.20 13.79 0.11
CA ARG A 20 11.43 12.97 0.06
C ARG A 20 12.05 12.71 1.44
N THR A 21 11.66 13.50 2.44
CA THR A 21 12.21 13.46 3.80
C THR A 21 11.21 12.99 4.84
N GLU A 22 9.95 12.74 4.44
CA GLU A 22 8.91 12.28 5.34
C GLU A 22 9.21 10.88 5.89
N LEU A 23 8.79 10.64 7.13
CA LEU A 23 9.01 9.33 7.77
C LEU A 23 8.07 8.26 7.19
N VAL A 24 6.88 8.67 6.74
CA VAL A 24 5.86 7.82 6.14
C VAL A 24 5.19 8.60 5.02
N THR A 25 5.08 7.99 3.84
CA THR A 25 4.31 8.54 2.72
C THR A 25 3.40 7.47 2.18
N HIS A 26 2.11 7.79 2.12
CA HIS A 26 1.10 7.00 1.44
C HIS A 26 1.03 7.42 -0.02
N THR A 27 0.98 6.45 -0.91
CA THR A 27 0.82 6.68 -2.34
C THR A 27 -0.35 5.87 -2.89
N ASP A 28 -1.13 6.53 -3.75
CA ASP A 28 -2.27 5.94 -4.47
C ASP A 28 -2.39 6.60 -5.83
N ASP A 29 -2.76 5.81 -6.83
CA ASP A 29 -2.76 6.22 -8.23
C ASP A 29 -4.09 5.89 -8.87
N THR A 30 -4.69 6.89 -9.51
CA THR A 30 -5.95 6.72 -10.25
C THR A 30 -5.80 7.20 -11.68
N GLY A 31 -6.52 6.54 -12.59
CA GLY A 31 -6.66 7.03 -13.96
C GLY A 31 -7.22 8.45 -13.97
N TRP A 32 -6.68 9.29 -14.85
CA TRP A 32 -7.05 10.68 -15.03
C TRP A 32 -7.18 11.02 -16.52
N ARG A 33 -7.74 12.19 -16.83
CA ARG A 33 -7.79 12.71 -18.20
C ARG A 33 -7.36 14.17 -18.26
N VAL A 34 -6.48 14.48 -19.20
CA VAL A 34 -6.07 15.85 -19.51
C VAL A 34 -6.44 16.12 -20.97
N ALA A 35 -7.37 17.05 -21.19
CA ALA A 35 -7.90 17.34 -22.53
C ALA A 35 -8.33 16.09 -23.31
N GLY A 36 -9.02 15.16 -22.65
CA GLY A 36 -9.49 13.90 -23.24
C GLY A 36 -8.43 12.81 -23.41
N LYS A 37 -7.15 13.11 -23.21
CA LYS A 37 -6.06 12.12 -23.26
C LYS A 37 -5.89 11.43 -21.90
N GLN A 38 -5.54 10.16 -21.94
CA GLN A 38 -5.24 9.38 -20.73
C GLN A 38 -4.05 9.99 -19.98
N ALA A 39 -4.22 10.12 -18.67
CA ALA A 39 -3.19 10.50 -17.73
C ALA A 39 -3.40 9.72 -16.41
N PHE A 40 -2.58 9.98 -15.42
CA PHE A 40 -2.65 9.38 -14.09
C PHE A 40 -2.50 10.49 -13.06
N LEU A 41 -3.38 10.49 -12.06
CA LEU A 41 -3.25 11.31 -10.86
C LEU A 41 -2.60 10.45 -9.80
N MET A 42 -1.43 10.88 -9.34
CA MET A 42 -0.66 10.24 -8.28
C MET A 42 -0.73 11.12 -7.03
N ALA A 43 -1.10 10.54 -5.90
CA ALA A 43 -1.19 11.22 -4.62
C ALA A 43 -0.06 10.75 -3.69
N PHE A 44 0.66 11.68 -3.07
CA PHE A 44 1.69 11.42 -2.06
C PHE A 44 1.28 12.16 -0.79
N VAL A 45 0.79 11.41 0.20
CA VAL A 45 0.08 11.98 1.33
C VAL A 45 0.53 11.40 2.66
N ASN A 46 0.43 12.19 3.71
CA ASN A 46 0.50 11.79 5.10
C ASN A 46 -0.43 12.71 5.92
N PRO A 47 -0.52 12.58 7.27
CA PRO A 47 -1.45 13.40 8.06
C PRO A 47 -1.27 14.93 7.93
N THR A 48 -0.10 15.40 7.50
CA THR A 48 0.27 16.82 7.46
C THR A 48 0.64 17.34 6.08
N LEU A 49 0.84 16.44 5.11
CA LEU A 49 1.32 16.76 3.76
C LEU A 49 0.45 16.08 2.72
N ALA A 50 0.10 16.82 1.67
CA ALA A 50 -0.55 16.26 0.50
C ALA A 50 0.03 16.87 -0.77
N VAL A 51 0.65 16.03 -1.61
CA VAL A 51 1.19 16.42 -2.90
C VAL A 51 0.58 15.55 -3.98
N TYR A 52 0.04 16.20 -5.00
CA TYR A 52 -0.51 15.53 -6.17
C TYR A 52 0.37 15.81 -7.37
N GLN A 53 0.53 14.82 -8.25
CA GLN A 53 1.09 15.04 -9.58
C GLN A 53 0.26 14.33 -10.63
N VAL A 54 0.08 14.99 -11.78
CA VAL A 54 -0.55 14.40 -12.95
C VAL A 54 0.53 14.07 -13.96
N ARG A 55 0.54 12.84 -14.47
CA ARG A 55 1.53 12.38 -15.47
C ARG A 55 0.83 11.61 -16.58
N ASP A 56 1.38 11.67 -17.78
CA ASP A 56 0.83 10.92 -18.93
C ASP A 56 1.08 9.41 -18.79
N ARG A 57 2.05 9.02 -17.97
CA ARG A 57 2.44 7.64 -17.67
C ARG A 57 2.46 7.41 -16.17
N HIS A 58 2.27 6.16 -15.79
CA HIS A 58 2.46 5.69 -14.42
C HIS A 58 3.45 4.53 -14.43
N ARG A 59 4.73 4.85 -14.29
CA ARG A 59 5.83 3.91 -14.15
C ARG A 59 6.62 4.23 -12.88
N ASN A 60 7.60 3.40 -12.60
CA ASN A 60 8.52 3.60 -11.50
C ASN A 60 9.24 4.96 -11.57
N GLU A 61 9.54 5.46 -12.77
CA GLU A 61 10.19 6.74 -12.98
C GLU A 61 9.34 7.90 -12.44
N GLU A 62 8.03 7.88 -12.68
CA GLU A 62 7.12 8.92 -12.18
C GLU A 62 6.96 8.85 -10.65
N VAL A 63 7.00 7.65 -10.04
CA VAL A 63 7.04 7.48 -8.57
C VAL A 63 8.34 8.07 -7.99
N ARG A 64 9.48 7.78 -8.63
CA ARG A 64 10.80 8.22 -8.19
C ARG A 64 11.03 9.72 -8.27
N GLU A 65 10.17 10.46 -8.97
CA GLU A 65 10.20 11.91 -8.90
C GLU A 65 10.00 12.46 -7.47
N LEU A 66 9.27 11.73 -6.62
CA LEU A 66 9.01 12.10 -5.22
C LEU A 66 9.56 11.08 -4.21
N ILE A 67 9.71 9.82 -4.60
CA ILE A 67 10.23 8.74 -3.73
C ILE A 67 11.52 8.20 -4.33
N PRO A 68 12.68 8.82 -4.04
CA PRO A 68 13.95 8.38 -4.61
C PRO A 68 14.34 6.99 -4.08
N GLY A 69 15.23 6.29 -4.79
CA GLY A 69 15.66 4.92 -4.43
C GLY A 69 16.41 4.83 -3.09
N ASP A 70 16.84 5.96 -2.52
CA ASP A 70 17.48 6.06 -1.21
C ASP A 70 16.54 6.60 -0.11
N TYR A 71 15.23 6.73 -0.41
CA TYR A 71 14.20 7.21 0.52
C TYR A 71 14.27 6.50 1.87
N LYS A 72 14.44 7.28 2.94
CA LYS A 72 14.66 6.74 4.28
C LYS A 72 13.37 6.45 5.03
N GLY A 73 12.23 6.95 4.57
CA GLY A 73 10.92 6.72 5.19
C GLY A 73 10.34 5.33 4.90
N ILE A 74 9.05 5.19 5.18
CA ILE A 74 8.23 4.03 4.81
C ILE A 74 7.30 4.44 3.68
N LEU A 75 7.37 3.75 2.55
CA LEU A 75 6.44 3.93 1.44
C LEU A 75 5.23 3.02 1.63
N VAL A 76 4.07 3.61 1.87
CA VAL A 76 2.81 2.87 1.95
C VAL A 76 2.14 2.92 0.58
N CYS A 77 2.22 1.85 -0.20
CA CYS A 77 1.74 1.81 -1.58
C CYS A 77 0.73 0.68 -1.79
N ASP A 78 0.05 0.70 -2.94
CA ASP A 78 -0.70 -0.47 -3.39
C ASP A 78 0.26 -1.58 -3.90
N ARG A 79 -0.29 -2.53 -4.66
CA ARG A 79 0.48 -3.65 -5.21
C ARG A 79 0.75 -3.48 -6.71
N GLY A 80 0.77 -2.24 -7.19
CA GLY A 80 1.07 -1.89 -8.57
C GLY A 80 2.52 -2.19 -8.93
N LYS A 81 2.74 -2.61 -10.19
CA LYS A 81 4.07 -3.00 -10.69
C LYS A 81 5.12 -1.88 -10.63
N SER A 82 4.69 -0.61 -10.63
CA SER A 82 5.58 0.55 -10.49
C SER A 82 6.34 0.56 -9.16
N TYR A 83 5.74 -0.02 -8.11
CA TYR A 83 6.30 -0.10 -6.76
C TYR A 83 7.19 -1.32 -6.52
N ASP A 84 7.10 -2.34 -7.37
CA ASP A 84 7.90 -3.57 -7.28
C ASP A 84 9.17 -3.51 -8.17
N ALA A 85 9.53 -2.33 -8.68
CA ALA A 85 10.72 -2.14 -9.50
C ALA A 85 12.01 -2.29 -8.67
N GLU A 86 13.09 -2.74 -9.32
CA GLU A 86 14.39 -3.00 -8.68
C GLU A 86 14.93 -1.75 -7.96
N GLU A 87 14.69 -0.56 -8.52
CA GLU A 87 15.11 0.72 -7.95
C GLU A 87 14.44 1.03 -6.61
N LEU A 88 13.33 0.36 -6.26
CA LEU A 88 12.63 0.51 -4.98
C LEU A 88 12.75 -0.73 -4.08
N ALA A 89 13.46 -1.77 -4.51
CA ALA A 89 13.59 -3.03 -3.77
C ALA A 89 14.29 -2.84 -2.41
N GLY A 90 15.17 -1.84 -2.28
CA GLY A 90 15.83 -1.49 -1.03
C GLY A 90 15.00 -0.63 -0.07
N LEU A 91 13.81 -0.17 -0.50
CA LEU A 91 12.97 0.70 0.33
C LEU A 91 12.15 -0.10 1.33
N ARG A 92 11.90 0.53 2.49
CA ARG A 92 10.91 0.02 3.43
C ARG A 92 9.52 0.27 2.87
N GLN A 93 8.85 -0.78 2.41
CA GLN A 93 7.49 -0.69 1.90
C GLN A 93 6.49 -1.31 2.88
N GLN A 94 5.30 -0.72 2.96
CA GLN A 94 4.13 -1.35 3.54
C GLN A 94 3.04 -1.39 2.47
N LYS A 95 2.59 -2.59 2.10
CA LYS A 95 1.47 -2.71 1.18
C LYS A 95 0.16 -2.28 1.87
N CYS A 96 -0.66 -1.52 1.15
CA CYS A 96 -1.86 -0.90 1.67
C CYS A 96 -2.89 -1.96 2.11
N LEU A 97 -3.14 -2.02 3.42
CA LEU A 97 -4.07 -2.99 4.01
C LEU A 97 -5.51 -2.77 3.55
N ALA A 98 -5.90 -1.53 3.20
CA ALA A 98 -7.22 -1.24 2.68
C ALA A 98 -7.49 -1.96 1.34
N HIS A 99 -6.50 -1.97 0.45
CA HIS A 99 -6.58 -2.72 -0.81
C HIS A 99 -6.65 -4.23 -0.57
N LEU A 100 -5.86 -4.75 0.37
CA LEU A 100 -5.91 -6.17 0.73
C LEU A 100 -7.27 -6.58 1.32
N LEU A 101 -7.83 -5.76 2.21
CA LEU A 101 -9.15 -5.99 2.81
C LEU A 101 -10.26 -5.95 1.77
N ARG A 102 -10.18 -5.04 0.78
CA ARG A 102 -11.12 -4.95 -0.34
C ARG A 102 -11.06 -6.22 -1.18
N ASN A 103 -9.88 -6.60 -1.64
CA ASN A 103 -9.69 -7.80 -2.46
C ASN A 103 -10.14 -9.08 -1.74
N ALA A 104 -9.81 -9.22 -0.45
CA ALA A 104 -10.27 -10.34 0.36
C ALA A 104 -11.80 -10.35 0.52
N SER A 105 -12.43 -9.17 0.65
CA SER A 105 -13.90 -9.07 0.69
C SER A 105 -14.54 -9.47 -0.63
N ASP A 106 -14.00 -9.02 -1.76
CA ASP A 106 -14.53 -9.31 -3.08
C ASP A 106 -14.50 -10.82 -3.38
N VAL A 107 -13.37 -11.48 -3.07
CA VAL A 107 -13.29 -12.95 -3.19
C VAL A 107 -14.27 -13.63 -2.22
N GLY A 108 -14.30 -13.20 -0.96
CA GLY A 108 -15.18 -13.79 0.06
C GLY A 108 -16.68 -13.65 -0.23
N ASN A 109 -17.08 -12.59 -0.94
CA ASN A 109 -18.46 -12.33 -1.33
C ASN A 109 -18.87 -13.09 -2.61
N LYS A 110 -17.93 -13.38 -3.50
CA LYS A 110 -18.19 -14.14 -4.75
C LYS A 110 -18.23 -15.65 -4.53
N LYS A 111 -17.68 -16.15 -3.42
CA LYS A 111 -17.51 -17.58 -3.13
C LYS A 111 -18.47 -18.05 -2.03
N LYS A 112 -18.77 -19.35 -2.01
CA LYS A 112 -19.57 -20.02 -0.96
C LYS A 112 -18.81 -21.22 -0.38
N GLY A 113 -19.17 -21.60 0.85
CA GLY A 113 -18.55 -22.73 1.56
C GLY A 113 -17.03 -22.58 1.66
N ARG A 114 -16.32 -23.71 1.54
CA ARG A 114 -14.85 -23.79 1.70
C ARG A 114 -14.05 -22.87 0.77
N ALA A 115 -14.60 -22.50 -0.38
CA ALA A 115 -13.96 -21.57 -1.32
C ALA A 115 -13.92 -20.12 -0.79
N SER A 116 -14.71 -19.78 0.24
CA SER A 116 -14.67 -18.45 0.87
C SER A 116 -13.77 -18.37 2.10
N ASP A 117 -13.33 -19.52 2.65
CA ASP A 117 -12.66 -19.58 3.96
C ASP A 117 -11.32 -18.85 3.96
N PHE A 118 -10.53 -18.99 2.90
CA PHE A 118 -9.21 -18.38 2.81
C PHE A 118 -9.29 -16.85 2.87
N SER A 119 -10.12 -16.26 2.01
CA SER A 119 -10.28 -14.81 1.92
C SER A 119 -10.95 -14.22 3.17
N ARG A 120 -11.93 -14.94 3.76
CA ARG A 120 -12.55 -14.55 5.04
C ARG A 120 -11.55 -14.56 6.19
N LYS A 121 -10.76 -15.64 6.36
CA LYS A 121 -9.75 -15.71 7.42
C LYS A 121 -8.67 -14.64 7.24
N LEU A 122 -8.22 -14.39 6.01
CA LEU A 122 -7.28 -13.29 5.74
C LEU A 122 -7.86 -11.94 6.18
N LYS A 123 -9.12 -11.65 5.78
CA LYS A 123 -9.81 -10.42 6.17
C LYS A 123 -9.95 -10.29 7.69
N THR A 124 -10.27 -11.37 8.39
CA THR A 124 -10.37 -11.39 9.86
C THR A 124 -9.03 -11.05 10.50
N LEU A 125 -7.95 -11.74 10.12
CA LEU A 125 -6.61 -11.50 10.67
C LEU A 125 -6.14 -10.06 10.46
N LEU A 126 -6.37 -9.50 9.27
CA LEU A 126 -6.02 -8.10 8.98
C LEU A 126 -6.83 -7.11 9.84
N ARG A 127 -8.13 -7.38 10.05
CA ARG A 127 -8.97 -6.54 10.91
C ARG A 127 -8.58 -6.65 12.39
N GLU A 128 -8.23 -7.84 12.86
CA GLU A 128 -7.72 -8.05 14.22
C GLU A 128 -6.41 -7.30 14.44
N GLY A 129 -5.49 -7.31 13.46
CA GLY A 129 -4.27 -6.52 13.52
C GLY A 129 -4.52 -5.01 13.59
N LEU A 130 -5.43 -4.49 12.77
CA LEU A 130 -5.84 -3.08 12.82
C LEU A 130 -6.51 -2.70 14.14
N ALA A 131 -7.39 -3.56 14.65
CA ALA A 131 -8.03 -3.35 15.95
C ALA A 131 -7.00 -3.34 17.10
N LEU A 132 -6.04 -4.28 17.06
CA LEU A 132 -4.95 -4.32 18.04
C LEU A 132 -4.09 -3.05 17.98
N LEU A 133 -3.79 -2.55 16.78
CA LEU A 133 -3.07 -1.28 16.60
C LEU A 133 -3.86 -0.10 17.19
N ALA A 134 -5.17 -0.03 16.96
CA ALA A 134 -6.02 1.02 17.51
C ALA A 134 -6.10 0.99 19.04
N MET A 135 -6.04 -0.20 19.64
CA MET A 135 -6.03 -0.38 21.09
C MET A 135 -4.65 -0.18 21.72
N LYS A 136 -3.57 -0.14 20.94
CA LYS A 136 -2.18 -0.04 21.44
C LYS A 136 -1.97 1.01 22.53
N PRO A 137 -2.52 2.25 22.46
CA PRO A 137 -2.33 3.25 23.51
C PRO A 137 -2.90 2.86 24.88
N GLN A 138 -3.80 1.88 24.93
CA GLN A 138 -4.51 1.43 26.13
C GLN A 138 -3.97 0.10 26.68
N LEU A 139 -3.03 -0.52 25.97
CA LEU A 139 -2.51 -1.85 26.30
C LEU A 139 -1.10 -1.74 26.88
N ASP A 140 -0.82 -2.61 27.85
CA ASP A 140 0.55 -2.85 28.29
C ASP A 140 1.42 -3.31 27.10
N ALA A 141 2.70 -2.89 27.10
CA ALA A 141 3.63 -3.14 26.01
C ALA A 141 3.91 -4.64 25.82
N ALA A 142 4.06 -5.41 26.90
CA ALA A 142 4.30 -6.85 26.83
C ALA A 142 3.04 -7.58 26.33
N TYR A 143 1.86 -7.17 26.80
CA TYR A 143 0.59 -7.71 26.33
C TYR A 143 0.35 -7.43 24.84
N TYR A 144 0.58 -6.20 24.38
CA TYR A 144 0.51 -5.84 22.97
C TYR A 144 1.48 -6.68 22.13
N ALA A 145 2.74 -6.81 22.57
CA ALA A 145 3.74 -7.60 21.87
C ALA A 145 3.33 -9.07 21.76
N ALA A 146 2.82 -9.67 22.84
CA ALA A 146 2.33 -11.05 22.83
C ALA A 146 1.17 -11.25 21.84
N LYS A 147 0.19 -10.33 21.81
CA LYS A 147 -0.93 -10.39 20.86
C LYS A 147 -0.49 -10.16 19.42
N ALA A 148 0.42 -9.21 19.20
CA ALA A 148 0.97 -8.93 17.87
C ALA A 148 1.74 -10.15 17.33
N ASN A 149 2.54 -10.80 18.18
CA ASN A 149 3.27 -12.02 17.82
C ASN A 149 2.33 -13.19 17.48
N ALA A 150 1.26 -13.38 18.25
CA ALA A 150 0.27 -14.42 17.96
C ALA A 150 -0.43 -14.17 16.61
N LEU A 151 -0.87 -12.94 16.34
CA LEU A 151 -1.48 -12.57 15.05
C LEU A 151 -0.49 -12.73 13.89
N GLN A 152 0.78 -12.35 14.10
CA GLN A 152 1.84 -12.52 13.10
C GLN A 152 2.06 -13.99 12.76
N GLN A 153 2.07 -14.88 13.75
CA GLN A 153 2.20 -16.32 13.55
C GLN A 153 1.00 -16.89 12.78
N GLU A 154 -0.23 -16.51 13.16
CA GLU A 154 -1.43 -16.94 12.43
C GLU A 154 -1.43 -16.44 10.98
N LEU A 155 -1.04 -15.18 10.75
CA LEU A 155 -0.95 -14.59 9.42
C LEU A 155 0.12 -15.28 8.58
N THR A 156 1.29 -15.54 9.15
CA THR A 156 2.39 -16.27 8.49
C THR A 156 1.96 -17.68 8.12
N LEU A 157 1.30 -18.39 9.03
CA LEU A 157 0.75 -19.72 8.75
C LEU A 157 -0.32 -19.65 7.64
N HIS A 158 -1.19 -18.65 7.68
CA HIS A 158 -2.26 -18.47 6.68
C HIS A 158 -1.71 -18.14 5.29
N LEU A 159 -0.59 -17.42 5.22
CA LEU A 159 0.08 -17.00 3.98
C LEU A 159 1.21 -17.95 3.54
N ARG A 160 1.43 -19.07 4.23
CA ARG A 160 2.45 -20.06 3.86
C ARG A 160 2.32 -20.47 2.40
N ASN A 161 3.45 -20.64 1.73
CA ASN A 161 3.51 -21.00 0.33
C ASN A 161 2.85 -22.38 0.11
N ARG A 162 1.80 -22.42 -0.71
CA ARG A 162 1.03 -23.62 -1.04
C ARG A 162 0.11 -23.36 -2.24
N SER A 163 -0.34 -24.43 -2.88
CA SER A 163 -1.40 -24.36 -3.88
C SER A 163 -2.79 -24.41 -3.22
N LEU A 164 -3.64 -23.47 -3.59
CA LEU A 164 -5.06 -23.39 -3.25
C LEU A 164 -5.87 -23.86 -4.47
N ARG A 165 -6.96 -24.59 -4.20
CA ARG A 165 -7.82 -25.16 -5.26
C ARG A 165 -8.64 -24.11 -6.02
N ASP A 166 -8.90 -22.97 -5.39
CA ASP A 166 -9.69 -21.89 -5.98
C ASP A 166 -8.74 -20.82 -6.53
N ASP A 167 -8.89 -20.50 -7.82
CA ASP A 167 -8.00 -19.58 -8.54
C ASP A 167 -7.99 -18.18 -7.95
N ASP A 168 -9.13 -17.67 -7.47
CA ASP A 168 -9.21 -16.34 -6.90
C ASP A 168 -8.49 -16.27 -5.54
N ASN A 169 -8.61 -17.32 -4.73
CA ASN A 169 -7.81 -17.46 -3.53
C ASN A 169 -6.32 -17.66 -3.85
N GLN A 170 -5.97 -18.41 -4.91
CA GLN A 170 -4.57 -18.57 -5.33
C GLN A 170 -3.97 -17.22 -5.77
N ARG A 171 -4.71 -16.43 -6.55
CA ARG A 171 -4.31 -15.07 -6.94
C ARG A 171 -4.15 -14.16 -5.72
N LEU A 172 -5.06 -14.28 -4.74
CA LEU A 172 -4.97 -13.51 -3.50
C LEU A 172 -3.74 -13.92 -2.68
N LEU A 173 -3.47 -15.22 -2.53
CA LEU A 173 -2.27 -15.72 -1.86
C LEU A 173 -1.00 -15.26 -2.58
N ASN A 174 -0.92 -15.42 -3.91
CA ASN A 174 0.24 -14.97 -4.68
C ASN A 174 0.46 -13.48 -4.49
N GLY A 175 -0.57 -12.66 -4.73
CA GLY A 175 -0.40 -11.22 -4.62
C GLY A 175 -0.11 -10.72 -3.20
N VAL A 176 -0.39 -11.49 -2.14
CA VAL A 176 -0.01 -11.12 -0.77
C VAL A 176 1.35 -11.70 -0.39
N GLY A 177 1.67 -12.91 -0.89
CA GLY A 177 2.82 -13.70 -0.48
C GLY A 177 4.06 -13.59 -1.37
N THR A 178 3.95 -13.08 -2.60
CA THR A 178 5.08 -12.93 -3.54
C THR A 178 5.64 -11.52 -3.63
N GLN A 179 5.12 -10.59 -2.83
CA GLN A 179 5.62 -9.22 -2.76
C GLN A 179 6.25 -9.03 -1.38
N HIS A 180 7.53 -9.43 -1.29
CA HIS A 180 8.41 -9.18 -0.15
C HIS A 180 9.01 -7.78 -0.28
#